data_AF-A0A1I4N819-F1
#
_entry.id   AF-A0A1I4N819-F1
#
_cell.length_a   1.000
_cell.length_b   1.000
_cell.length_c   1.000
_cell.angle_alpha   90.00
_cell.angle_beta   90.00
_cell.angle_gamma   90.00
#
_symmetry.space_group_name_H-M   'P 1'
#
loop_
_entity.id
_entity.type
_entity.pdbx_description
1 polymer ?
#
loop_
_entity_poly.entity_id
_entity_poly.type
_entity_poly.pdbx_seq_one_letter_code
_entity_poly.pdbx_strand_id
1 'polypeptide(L)'
;MTDKELIPGGLYQSIAAVIVSARQQVRQAVNQQVVQTYWHIGRLIVEQEQQGQARAEYGKQQLEQLSARLTAEFGKGLDARNLRYMRAFYQQYPIWNAVRTELSWTHYRTL
;
A
#
# COMPACT_ATOMS: atom_id res chain seq x y z
N MET A 1 26.67 -26.91 -35.23
CA MET A 1 25.67 -27.79 -34.58
C MET A 1 25.03 -27.00 -33.46
N THR A 2 23.79 -26.61 -33.69
CA THR A 2 23.04 -25.60 -32.94
C THR A 2 22.47 -26.17 -31.66
N ASP A 3 22.82 -25.56 -30.54
CA ASP A 3 22.31 -25.79 -29.17
C ASP A 3 20.81 -25.44 -29.00
N LYS A 4 20.06 -25.45 -30.10
CA LYS A 4 18.72 -24.85 -30.25
C LYS A 4 17.58 -25.87 -30.14
N GLU A 5 17.89 -27.15 -29.97
CA GLU A 5 16.93 -28.28 -30.00
C GLU A 5 16.77 -29.03 -28.67
N LEU A 6 17.30 -28.52 -27.55
CA LEU A 6 17.17 -29.21 -26.25
C LEU A 6 15.93 -28.82 -25.44
N ILE A 7 15.19 -27.78 -25.84
CA ILE A 7 13.96 -27.37 -25.15
C ILE A 7 12.75 -27.81 -25.99
N PRO A 8 11.88 -28.71 -25.47
CA PRO A 8 10.64 -29.08 -26.15
C PRO A 8 9.84 -27.84 -26.56
N GLY A 9 9.41 -27.79 -27.81
CA GLY A 9 8.65 -26.65 -28.35
C GLY A 9 7.43 -26.35 -27.47
N GLY A 10 7.42 -25.17 -26.83
CA GLY A 10 6.34 -24.74 -25.93
C GLY A 10 6.65 -24.85 -24.43
N LEU A 11 7.65 -25.64 -24.00
CA LEU A 11 8.02 -25.77 -22.58
C LEU A 11 8.57 -24.44 -22.04
N TYR A 12 9.44 -23.79 -22.80
CA TYR A 12 9.97 -22.47 -22.45
C TYR A 12 8.85 -21.44 -22.26
N GLN A 13 7.92 -21.35 -23.21
CA GLN A 13 6.80 -20.41 -23.15
C GLN A 13 5.89 -20.68 -21.94
N SER A 14 5.65 -21.95 -21.63
CA SER A 14 4.83 -22.36 -20.48
C SER A 14 5.49 -21.95 -19.16
N ILE A 15 6.79 -22.22 -18.99
CA ILE A 15 7.56 -21.82 -17.80
C ILE A 15 7.63 -20.29 -17.70
N ALA A 16 7.89 -19.60 -18.81
CA ALA A 16 7.93 -18.14 -18.84
C ALA A 16 6.58 -17.53 -18.42
N ALA A 17 5.46 -18.08 -18.90
CA ALA A 17 4.13 -17.63 -18.51
C ALA A 17 3.85 -17.79 -17.01
N VAL A 18 4.26 -18.92 -16.41
CA VAL A 18 4.15 -19.15 -14.96
C VAL A 18 4.97 -18.10 -14.20
N ILE A 19 6.21 -17.85 -14.61
CA ILE A 19 7.09 -16.84 -13.96
C ILE A 19 6.49 -15.44 -14.06
N VAL A 20 5.98 -15.06 -15.24
CA VAL A 20 5.36 -13.74 -15.45
C VAL A 20 4.11 -13.58 -14.58
N SER A 21 3.24 -14.59 -14.55
CA SER A 21 2.03 -14.58 -13.72
C SER A 21 2.38 -14.47 -12.23
N ALA A 22 3.33 -15.27 -11.73
CA ALA A 22 3.77 -15.22 -10.35
C ALA A 22 4.33 -13.84 -9.97
N ARG A 23 5.15 -13.24 -10.83
CA ARG A 23 5.68 -11.88 -10.62
C ARG A 23 4.59 -10.83 -10.58
N GLN A 24 3.58 -10.95 -11.44
CA GLN A 24 2.44 -10.04 -11.45
C GLN A 24 1.62 -10.15 -10.15
N GLN A 25 1.35 -11.37 -9.68
CA GLN A 25 0.63 -11.60 -8.43
C GLN A 25 1.39 -11.03 -7.22
N VAL A 26 2.71 -11.27 -7.14
CA VAL A 26 3.56 -10.69 -6.08
C VAL A 26 3.51 -9.17 -6.11
N ARG A 27 3.64 -8.54 -7.29
CA ARG A 27 3.54 -7.08 -7.43
C ARG A 27 2.19 -6.56 -6.97
N GLN A 28 1.10 -7.23 -7.33
CA GLN A 28 -0.25 -6.84 -6.91
C GLN A 28 -0.43 -6.95 -5.39
N ALA A 29 0.05 -8.03 -4.77
CA ALA A 29 -0.01 -8.23 -3.33
C ALA A 29 0.81 -7.15 -2.59
N VAL A 30 2.04 -6.89 -3.05
CA VAL A 30 2.89 -5.82 -2.49
C VAL A 30 2.22 -4.46 -2.61
N ASN A 31 1.69 -4.11 -3.78
CA ASN A 31 1.02 -2.83 -3.98
C ASN A 31 -0.17 -2.64 -3.02
N GLN A 32 -0.97 -3.69 -2.81
CA GLN A 32 -2.08 -3.65 -1.85
C GLN A 32 -1.58 -3.40 -0.43
N GLN A 33 -0.53 -4.11 0.00
CA GLN A 33 0.07 -3.94 1.32
C GLN A 33 0.69 -2.56 1.53
N VAL A 34 1.34 -2.00 0.50
CA VAL A 34 1.90 -0.64 0.55
C VAL A 34 0.80 0.39 0.76
N VAL A 35 -0.30 0.30 0.00
CA VAL A 35 -1.43 1.24 0.15
C VAL A 35 -2.08 1.12 1.54
N GLN A 36 -2.27 -0.11 2.03
CA GLN A 36 -2.76 -0.36 3.40
C GLN A 36 -1.85 0.27 4.46
N THR A 37 -0.54 0.09 4.31
CA THR A 37 0.46 0.62 5.25
C THR A 37 0.41 2.14 5.28
N TYR A 38 0.37 2.79 4.12
CA TYR A 38 0.30 4.25 4.01
C TYR A 38 -0.98 4.81 4.63
N TRP A 39 -2.10 4.11 4.44
CA TRP A 39 -3.36 4.48 5.08
C TRP A 39 -3.27 4.40 6.61
N HIS A 40 -2.72 3.29 7.14
CA HIS A 40 -2.55 3.10 8.59
C HIS A 40 -1.60 4.12 9.21
N ILE A 41 -0.49 4.44 8.54
CA ILE A 41 0.42 5.49 9.00
C ILE A 41 -0.32 6.83 9.06
N GLY A 42 -1.10 7.16 8.02
CA GLY A 42 -1.93 8.36 7.99
C GLY A 42 -2.91 8.44 9.17
N ARG A 43 -3.58 7.32 9.49
CA ARG A 43 -4.47 7.21 10.65
C ARG A 43 -3.75 7.52 11.95
N LEU A 44 -2.61 6.87 12.19
CA LEU A 44 -1.84 7.04 13.42
C LEU A 44 -1.39 8.49 13.64
N ILE A 45 -0.97 9.16 12.55
CA ILE A 45 -0.59 10.59 12.60
C ILE A 45 -1.79 11.44 13.00
N VAL A 46 -2.95 11.24 12.38
CA VAL A 46 -4.15 12.05 12.65
C VAL A 46 -4.70 11.80 14.06
N GLU A 47 -4.72 10.55 14.52
CA GLU A 47 -5.16 10.20 15.87
C GLU A 47 -4.28 10.87 16.95
N GLN A 48 -2.96 10.90 16.75
CA GLN A 48 -2.05 11.63 17.65
C GLN A 48 -2.29 13.14 17.65
N GLU A 49 -2.50 13.74 16.48
CA GLU A 49 -2.79 15.19 16.38
C GLU A 49 -4.10 15.56 17.10
N GLN A 50 -5.13 14.71 17.00
CA GLN A 50 -6.44 14.91 17.62
C GLN A 50 -6.43 14.77 19.15
N GLN A 51 -5.50 14.01 19.72
CA GLN A 51 -5.32 13.86 21.18
C GLN A 51 -4.69 15.08 21.86
N GLY A 52 -4.76 16.27 21.24
CA GLY A 52 -4.46 17.55 21.89
C GLY A 52 -3.15 18.22 21.45
N GLN A 53 -2.49 17.71 20.41
CA GLN A 53 -1.23 18.28 19.90
C GLN A 53 -1.42 19.27 18.74
N ALA A 54 -2.64 19.75 18.53
CA ALA A 54 -3.08 20.58 17.40
C ALA A 54 -2.50 22.03 17.34
N ARG A 55 -1.29 22.28 17.86
CA ARG A 55 -0.56 23.51 17.52
C ARG A 55 0.18 23.27 16.20
N ALA A 56 -0.21 24.00 15.16
CA ALA A 56 0.31 23.84 13.80
C ALA A 56 1.84 23.90 13.68
N GLU A 57 2.54 24.58 14.60
CA GLU A 57 4.01 24.54 14.69
C GLU A 57 4.55 23.25 15.30
N TYR A 58 3.92 22.74 16.36
CA TYR A 58 4.33 21.51 17.04
C TYR A 58 4.14 20.28 16.14
N GLY A 59 3.03 20.23 15.38
CA GLY A 59 2.78 19.16 14.41
C GLY A 59 3.79 19.14 13.25
N LYS A 60 4.29 20.31 12.80
CA LYS A 60 5.34 20.39 11.77
C LYS A 60 6.66 19.83 12.28
N GLN A 61 7.11 20.23 13.47
CA GLN A 61 8.38 19.73 14.04
C GLN A 61 8.31 18.23 14.36
N GLN A 62 7.16 17.74 14.81
CA GLN A 62 6.98 16.32 15.08
C GLN A 62 7.07 15.44 13.83
N LEU A 63 6.45 15.86 12.71
CA LEU A 63 6.54 15.10 11.46
C LEU A 63 7.97 15.02 10.93
N GLU A 64 8.74 16.10 11.06
CA GLU A 64 10.16 16.10 10.67
C GLU A 64 10.98 15.15 11.54
N GLN A 65 10.81 15.17 12.87
CA GLN A 65 11.49 14.25 13.79
C GLN A 65 11.10 12.78 13.55
N LEU A 66 9.80 12.54 13.35
CA LEU A 66 9.27 11.22 13.03
C LEU A 66 9.86 10.70 11.73
N SER A 67 9.93 11.54 10.71
CA SER A 67 10.51 11.17 9.41
C SER A 67 12.00 10.84 9.49
N ALA A 68 12.76 11.59 10.30
CA ALA A 68 14.19 11.35 10.48
C ALA A 68 14.43 9.98 11.12
N ARG A 69 13.67 9.64 12.16
CA ARG A 69 13.76 8.34 12.83
C ARG A 69 13.32 7.20 11.93
N LEU A 70 12.15 7.33 11.27
CA LEU A 70 11.63 6.30 10.39
C LEU A 70 12.53 6.05 9.18
N THR A 71 13.10 7.11 8.60
CA THR A 71 14.02 6.99 7.47
C THR A 71 15.33 6.34 7.88
N ALA A 72 15.84 6.64 9.09
CA ALA A 72 17.04 6.00 9.62
C ALA A 72 16.84 4.50 9.90
N GLU A 73 15.66 4.10 10.37
CA GLU A 73 15.36 2.73 10.76
C GLU A 73 14.88 1.84 9.59
N PHE A 74 14.02 2.37 8.72
CA PHE A 74 13.35 1.61 7.66
C PHE A 74 13.75 2.02 6.24
N GLY A 75 14.55 3.09 6.09
CA GLY A 75 15.07 3.54 4.81
C GLY A 75 14.13 4.49 4.04
N LYS A 76 14.27 4.49 2.72
CA LYS A 76 13.61 5.47 1.83
C LYS A 76 12.09 5.28 1.81
N GLY A 77 11.36 6.40 1.62
CA GLY A 77 9.89 6.39 1.48
C GLY A 77 9.12 6.87 2.72
N LEU A 78 9.81 7.13 3.83
CA LEU A 78 9.23 7.65 5.08
C LEU A 78 9.75 9.06 5.44
N ASP A 79 10.14 9.82 4.43
CA ASP A 79 10.48 11.24 4.59
C ASP A 79 9.25 12.08 4.97
N ALA A 80 9.49 13.30 5.46
CA ALA A 80 8.42 14.17 5.94
C ALA A 80 7.38 14.50 4.88
N ARG A 81 7.76 14.53 3.59
CA ARG A 81 6.81 14.76 2.49
C ARG A 81 5.87 13.57 2.33
N ASN A 82 6.41 12.36 2.34
CA ASN A 82 5.63 11.14 2.25
C ASN A 82 4.70 10.97 3.47
N LEU A 83 5.17 11.27 4.68
CA LEU A 83 4.31 11.26 5.87
C LEU A 83 3.15 12.27 5.77
N ARG A 84 3.39 13.46 5.22
CA ARG A 84 2.33 14.44 4.94
C ARG A 84 1.31 13.90 3.93
N TYR A 85 1.75 13.19 2.90
CA TYR A 85 0.84 12.54 1.96
C TYR A 85 0.05 11.40 2.58
N MET A 86 0.66 10.56 3.41
CA MET A 86 -0.03 9.49 4.15
C MET A 86 -1.10 10.07 5.08
N ARG A 87 -0.76 11.13 5.82
CA ARG A 87 -1.70 11.90 6.64
C ARG A 87 -2.87 12.41 5.81
N ALA A 88 -2.59 13.11 4.70
CA ALA A 88 -3.63 13.63 3.82
C ALA A 88 -4.49 12.51 3.20
N PHE A 89 -3.89 11.38 2.87
CA PHE A 89 -4.56 10.21 2.33
C PHE A 89 -5.61 9.67 3.31
N TYR A 90 -5.26 9.50 4.58
CA TYR A 90 -6.23 9.09 5.61
C TYR A 90 -7.32 10.15 5.83
N GLN A 91 -6.97 11.44 5.87
CA GLN A 91 -7.96 12.52 6.03
C GLN A 91 -8.98 12.55 4.89
N GLN A 92 -8.54 12.28 3.65
CA GLN A 92 -9.41 12.27 2.48
C GLN A 92 -10.25 10.99 2.38
N TYR A 93 -9.72 9.86 2.85
CA TYR A 93 -10.37 8.55 2.76
C TYR A 93 -10.36 7.83 4.12
N PRO A 94 -11.07 8.34 5.15
CA PRO A 94 -11.03 7.77 6.51
C PRO A 94 -11.74 6.41 6.63
N ILE A 95 -12.43 5.96 5.58
CA ILE A 95 -13.11 4.67 5.53
C ILE A 95 -12.31 3.77 4.59
N TRP A 96 -11.52 2.85 5.16
CA TRP A 96 -10.68 1.92 4.39
C TRP A 96 -11.50 0.89 3.59
N ASN A 97 -12.52 0.31 4.21
CA ASN A 97 -13.46 -0.62 3.58
C ASN A 97 -14.84 0.01 3.58
N ALA A 98 -15.52 0.05 2.42
CA ALA A 98 -16.95 0.31 2.41
C ALA A 98 -17.65 -0.74 3.30
N VAL A 99 -18.53 -0.30 4.21
CA VAL A 99 -19.31 -1.22 5.05
C VAL A 99 -20.09 -2.15 4.12
N ARG A 100 -19.73 -3.44 4.11
CA ARG A 100 -20.61 -4.49 3.62
C ARG A 100 -20.71 -5.55 4.68
N THR A 101 -21.78 -5.48 5.45
CA THR A 101 -22.08 -6.50 6.45
C THR A 101 -23.13 -7.51 5.94
N GLU A 102 -23.99 -7.19 4.97
CA GLU A 102 -25.12 -8.07 4.59
C GLU A 102 -25.56 -8.09 3.11
N LEU A 103 -24.92 -7.36 2.20
CA LEU A 103 -25.37 -7.33 0.79
C LEU A 103 -24.73 -8.46 -0.03
N SER A 104 -25.28 -9.68 0.08
CA SER A 104 -25.03 -10.73 -0.91
C SER A 104 -25.79 -10.44 -2.21
N TRP A 105 -25.27 -10.89 -3.35
CA TRP A 105 -25.82 -10.67 -4.70
C TRP A 105 -27.31 -11.03 -4.86
N THR A 106 -27.90 -11.83 -3.95
CA THR A 106 -29.32 -12.17 -3.98
C THR A 106 -30.25 -10.97 -3.79
N HIS A 107 -29.80 -9.91 -3.11
CA HIS A 107 -30.64 -8.74 -2.80
C HIS A 107 -30.94 -7.86 -4.03
N TYR A 108 -30.08 -7.89 -5.06
CA TYR A 108 -30.24 -7.07 -6.27
C TYR A 108 -31.18 -7.67 -7.33
N ARG A 109 -31.68 -8.90 -7.16
CA ARG A 109 -32.45 -9.63 -8.20
C ARG A 109 -33.97 -9.57 -8.00
N THR A 110 -34.49 -8.51 -7.39
CA THR A 110 -35.93 -8.34 -7.10
C THR A 110 -36.48 -6.94 -7.39
N LEU A 111 -35.86 -6.21 -8.33
CA LEU A 111 -36.45 -5.02 -8.94
C LEU A 111 -36.77 -5.30 -10.40
#